data_AF-A0A7H2BBL7-F1
#
_entry.id   AF-A0A7H2BBL7-F1
#
_cell.length_a   1.000
_cell.length_b   1.000
_cell.length_c   1.000
_cell.angle_alpha   90.00
_cell.angle_beta   90.00
_cell.angle_gamma   90.00
#
_symmetry.space_group_name_H-M   'P 1'
#
loop_
_entity.id
_entity.type
_entity.pdbx_description
1 polymer ?
#
loop_
_entity_poly.entity_id
_entity_poly.type
_entity_poly.pdbx_seq_one_letter_code
_entity_poly.pdbx_strand_id
1 'polypeptide(L)'
;MTVLSTQFASSDLSRSASKVFAAAVIEPVRITRRDGENLVLMTEEELNRQQTLLGVAAQIVAVSTFTAPDSELVAEMTRHFPWMLALTKDDRVNCAHEIIDDARASFSLGQPNLIVGTINAWRDTAEAIAAGYSADEYFVDAENPVLERPAA
;
A
#
# COMPACT_ATOMS: atom_id res chain seq x y z
N MET A 1 -11.80 0.48 8.55
CA MET A 1 -12.15 1.85 9.01
C MET A 1 -12.21 1.83 10.52
N THR A 2 -11.12 2.20 11.21
CA THR A 2 -11.07 2.18 12.67
C THR A 2 -11.91 3.34 13.21
N VAL A 3 -12.99 3.01 13.91
CA VAL A 3 -13.85 3.99 14.54
C VAL A 3 -13.20 4.33 15.89
N LEU A 4 -12.63 5.53 16.00
CA LEU A 4 -12.18 6.03 17.30
C LEU A 4 -13.42 6.36 18.12
N SER A 5 -13.53 5.74 19.30
CA SER A 5 -14.68 5.85 20.19
C SER A 5 -14.85 7.27 20.74
N THR A 6 -13.74 7.98 20.96
CA THR A 6 -13.76 9.33 21.53
C THR A 6 -13.43 10.39 20.47
N GLN A 7 -14.31 11.39 20.35
CA GLN A 7 -14.20 12.46 19.35
C GLN A 7 -14.45 13.84 19.97
N PHE A 8 -13.71 14.83 19.48
CA PHE A 8 -13.82 16.24 19.90
C PHE A 8 -13.84 17.15 18.68
N ALA A 9 -14.52 18.29 18.77
CA ALA A 9 -14.40 19.32 17.76
C ALA A 9 -13.08 20.09 17.91
N SER A 10 -12.56 20.66 16.83
CA SER A 10 -11.37 21.53 16.88
C SER A 10 -11.55 22.71 17.85
N SER A 11 -12.78 23.21 18.04
CA SER A 11 -13.09 24.23 19.05
C SER A 11 -12.87 23.74 20.49
N ASP A 12 -13.06 22.45 20.77
CA ASP A 12 -12.84 21.87 22.10
C ASP A 12 -11.35 21.78 22.42
N LEU A 13 -10.51 21.49 21.41
CA LEU A 13 -9.05 21.51 21.57
C LEU A 13 -8.53 22.92 21.90
N SER A 14 -9.19 23.97 21.38
CA SER A 14 -8.85 25.36 21.71
C SER A 14 -9.39 25.81 23.07
N ARG A 15 -10.68 25.52 23.36
CA ARG A 15 -11.37 26.04 24.55
C ARG A 15 -11.20 25.18 25.80
N SER A 16 -10.85 23.92 25.64
CA SER A 16 -10.80 22.92 26.72
C SER A 16 -9.67 21.92 26.50
N ALA A 17 -8.50 22.42 26.10
CA ALA A 17 -7.32 21.62 25.75
C ALA A 17 -6.98 20.53 26.78
N SER A 18 -7.02 20.86 28.09
CA SER A 18 -6.70 19.92 29.17
C SER A 18 -7.58 18.67 29.16
N LYS A 19 -8.87 18.81 28.85
CA LYS A 19 -9.80 17.67 28.74
C LYS A 19 -9.45 16.79 27.54
N VAL A 20 -9.12 17.40 26.41
CA VAL A 20 -8.76 16.69 25.18
C VAL A 20 -7.44 15.96 25.34
N PHE A 21 -6.44 16.59 25.96
CA PHE A 21 -5.15 15.95 26.27
C PHE A 21 -5.31 14.80 27.26
N ALA A 22 -6.10 14.97 28.33
CA ALA A 22 -6.36 13.89 29.27
C ALA A 22 -7.00 12.67 28.59
N ALA A 23 -7.90 12.88 27.63
CA ALA A 23 -8.46 11.80 26.83
C ALA A 23 -7.40 11.17 25.89
N ALA A 24 -6.57 11.98 25.23
CA ALA A 24 -5.54 11.53 24.29
C ALA A 24 -4.40 10.70 24.95
N VAL A 25 -4.20 10.86 26.26
CA VAL A 25 -3.28 10.04 27.06
C VAL A 25 -3.84 8.63 27.27
N ILE A 26 -5.16 8.46 27.32
CA ILE A 26 -5.82 7.17 27.51
C ILE A 26 -5.90 6.41 26.19
N GLU A 27 -6.31 7.09 25.12
CA GLU A 27 -6.45 6.50 23.78
C GLU A 27 -6.34 7.56 22.68
N PRO A 28 -5.99 7.19 21.44
CA PRO A 28 -6.08 8.10 20.30
C PRO A 28 -7.49 8.68 20.14
N VAL A 29 -7.59 10.02 20.06
CA VAL A 29 -8.87 10.73 19.93
C VAL A 29 -8.98 11.39 18.57
N ARG A 30 -10.18 11.37 17.97
CA ARG A 30 -10.43 12.07 16.71
C ARG A 30 -10.74 13.55 16.96
N ILE A 31 -10.06 14.44 16.25
CA ILE A 31 -10.32 15.87 16.23
C ILE A 31 -11.03 16.21 14.91
N THR A 32 -12.30 16.61 15.00
CA THR A 32 -13.09 16.99 13.83
C THR A 32 -12.84 18.44 13.45
N ARG A 33 -12.65 18.68 12.15
CA ARG A 33 -12.33 20.00 11.61
C ARG A 33 -13.44 20.44 10.66
N ARG A 34 -13.73 21.74 10.67
CA ARG A 34 -14.79 22.32 9.84
C ARG A 34 -14.35 22.41 8.37
N ASP A 35 -13.09 22.78 8.17
CA ASP A 35 -12.55 23.17 6.87
C ASP A 35 -11.39 22.27 6.43
N GLY A 36 -11.44 20.99 6.79
CA GLY A 36 -10.40 20.04 6.39
C GLY A 36 -10.58 18.65 6.96
N GLU A 37 -9.61 17.79 6.68
CA GLU A 37 -9.61 16.41 7.16
C GLU A 37 -9.53 16.35 8.69
N ASN A 38 -10.22 15.35 9.25
CA ASN A 38 -10.15 15.06 10.68
C ASN A 38 -8.74 14.61 11.04
N LEU A 39 -8.25 15.09 12.17
CA LEU A 39 -6.95 14.69 12.69
C LEU A 39 -7.13 13.68 13.81
N VAL A 40 -6.04 12.98 14.16
CA VAL A 40 -5.98 12.14 15.35
C VAL A 40 -4.94 12.73 16.28
N LEU A 41 -5.30 12.91 17.55
CA LEU A 41 -4.38 13.26 18.61
C LEU A 41 -4.10 12.02 19.44
N MET A 42 -2.84 11.70 19.64
CA MET A 42 -2.36 10.59 20.45
C MET A 42 -1.03 10.98 21.09
N THR A 43 -0.55 10.19 22.04
CA THR A 43 0.80 10.38 22.59
C THR A 43 1.87 9.99 21.56
N GLU A 44 3.05 10.60 21.65
CA GLU A 44 4.20 10.17 20.84
C GLU A 44 4.56 8.70 21.09
N GLU A 45 4.44 8.24 22.34
CA GLU A 45 4.66 6.83 22.68
C GLU A 45 3.70 5.90 21.94
N GLU A 46 2.41 6.26 21.83
CA GLU A 46 1.42 5.47 21.10
C GLU A 46 1.70 5.45 19.60
N LEU A 47 2.10 6.59 19.01
CA LEU A 47 2.53 6.64 17.62
C LEU A 47 3.74 5.73 17.37
N ASN A 48 4.75 5.80 18.23
CA ASN A 48 5.95 4.96 18.13
C ASN A 48 5.62 3.47 18.31
N ARG A 49 4.68 3.13 19.20
CA ARG A 49 4.21 1.77 19.43
C ARG A 49 3.49 1.21 18.20
N GLN A 50 2.63 2.00 17.56
CA GLN A 50 1.97 1.63 16.31
C GLN A 50 2.99 1.41 15.17
N GLN A 51 3.96 2.31 15.01
CA GLN A 51 5.04 2.16 14.03
C GLN A 51 5.89 0.92 14.28
N THR A 52 6.24 0.65 15.54
CA THR A 52 6.99 -0.55 15.93
C THR A 52 6.22 -1.82 15.60
N LEU A 53 4.92 -1.87 15.90
CA LEU A 53 4.05 -3.00 15.59
C LEU A 53 3.97 -3.26 14.08
N LEU A 54 3.84 -2.20 13.27
CA LEU A 54 3.84 -2.30 11.81
C LEU A 54 5.18 -2.82 11.28
N GLY A 55 6.30 -2.35 11.85
CA GLY A 55 7.64 -2.86 11.53
C GLY A 55 7.80 -4.35 11.83
N VAL A 56 7.30 -4.81 12.99
CA VAL A 56 7.30 -6.23 13.36
C VAL A 56 6.40 -7.05 12.43
N ALA A 57 5.21 -6.55 12.09
CA ALA A 57 4.30 -7.22 11.17
C ALA A 57 4.94 -7.40 9.77
N ALA A 58 5.62 -6.37 9.27
CA ALA A 58 6.35 -6.44 8.00
C ALA A 58 7.47 -7.50 8.04
N GLN A 59 8.20 -7.62 9.16
CA GLN A 59 9.22 -8.65 9.33
C GLN A 59 8.64 -10.07 9.39
N ILE A 60 7.52 -10.26 10.08
CA ILE A 60 6.84 -11.57 10.14
C ILE A 60 6.37 -12.01 8.76
N VAL A 61 5.77 -11.11 7.98
CA VAL A 61 5.37 -11.38 6.59
C VAL A 61 6.59 -11.77 5.77
N ALA A 62 7.67 -10.99 5.83
CA ALA A 62 8.90 -11.27 5.07
C ALA A 62 9.54 -12.62 5.43
N VAL A 63 9.54 -13.01 6.71
CA VAL A 63 10.07 -14.32 7.14
C VAL A 63 9.15 -15.46 6.68
N SER A 64 7.84 -15.26 6.68
CA SER A 64 6.88 -16.28 6.24
C SER A 64 6.93 -16.56 4.73
N THR A 65 7.46 -15.65 3.92
CA THR A 65 7.57 -15.79 2.46
C THR A 65 8.95 -16.21 1.97
N PHE A 66 9.99 -16.16 2.81
CA PHE A 66 11.39 -16.33 2.37
C PHE A 66 11.85 -17.79 2.18
N THR A 67 11.11 -18.78 2.67
CA THR A 67 11.50 -20.20 2.59
C THR A 67 10.63 -21.05 1.68
N ALA A 68 9.53 -20.51 1.14
CA ALA A 68 8.68 -21.24 0.21
C ALA A 68 9.29 -21.22 -1.21
N PRO A 69 9.26 -22.34 -1.95
CA PRO A 69 9.53 -22.32 -3.39
C PRO A 69 8.55 -21.40 -4.11
N ASP A 70 8.98 -20.75 -5.21
CA ASP A 70 8.11 -19.87 -6.02
C ASP A 70 6.78 -20.53 -6.42
N SER A 71 6.80 -21.84 -6.66
CA SER A 71 5.59 -22.61 -7.00
C SER A 71 4.55 -22.62 -5.90
N GLU A 72 4.96 -22.68 -4.63
CA GLU A 72 4.06 -22.67 -3.48
C GLU A 72 3.54 -21.26 -3.20
N LEU A 73 4.43 -20.27 -3.29
CA LEU A 73 4.05 -18.86 -3.18
C LEU A 73 3.03 -18.47 -4.25
N VAL A 74 3.28 -18.80 -5.51
CA VAL A 74 2.34 -18.52 -6.61
C VAL A 74 1.03 -19.29 -6.43
N ALA A 75 1.07 -20.53 -5.93
CA ALA A 75 -0.15 -21.30 -5.65
C ALA A 75 -1.02 -20.65 -4.56
N GLU A 76 -0.43 -20.12 -3.49
CA GLU A 76 -1.15 -19.37 -2.46
C GLU A 76 -1.66 -18.02 -2.99
N MET A 77 -0.80 -17.27 -3.68
CA MET A 77 -1.16 -15.97 -4.24
C MET A 77 -2.32 -16.08 -5.23
N THR A 78 -2.30 -17.06 -6.14
CA THR A 78 -3.40 -17.28 -7.10
C THR A 78 -4.69 -17.75 -6.43
N ARG A 79 -4.64 -18.39 -5.25
CA ARG A 79 -5.83 -18.74 -4.46
C ARG A 79 -6.50 -17.50 -3.87
N HIS A 80 -5.70 -16.52 -3.41
CA HIS A 80 -6.20 -15.27 -2.82
C HIS A 80 -6.48 -14.18 -3.86
N PHE A 81 -5.81 -14.22 -5.00
CA PHE A 81 -5.91 -13.29 -6.11
C PHE A 81 -6.18 -14.04 -7.43
N PRO A 82 -7.40 -14.55 -7.66
CA PRO A 82 -7.70 -15.41 -8.80
C PRO A 82 -7.46 -14.77 -10.18
N TRP A 83 -7.45 -13.44 -10.26
CA TRP A 83 -7.14 -12.70 -11.49
C TRP A 83 -5.70 -12.96 -11.99
N MET A 84 -4.77 -13.33 -11.10
CA MET A 84 -3.41 -13.73 -11.49
C MET A 84 -3.40 -14.97 -12.40
N LEU A 85 -4.50 -15.74 -12.46
CA LEU A 85 -4.63 -16.86 -13.39
C LEU A 85 -4.73 -16.44 -14.86
N ALA A 86 -4.95 -15.16 -15.16
CA ALA A 86 -4.86 -14.63 -16.52
C ALA A 86 -3.42 -14.32 -16.95
N LEU A 87 -2.50 -14.08 -15.99
CA LEU A 87 -1.10 -13.79 -16.26
C LEU A 87 -0.36 -15.02 -16.82
N THR A 88 0.75 -14.76 -17.53
CA THR A 88 1.71 -15.80 -17.94
C THR A 88 2.36 -16.45 -16.71
N LYS A 89 3.01 -17.60 -16.88
CA LYS A 89 3.64 -18.29 -15.74
C LYS A 89 4.75 -17.45 -15.11
N ASP A 90 5.56 -16.79 -15.92
CA ASP A 90 6.66 -15.96 -15.46
C ASP A 90 6.14 -14.67 -14.81
N ASP A 91 5.10 -14.07 -15.39
CA ASP A 91 4.47 -12.88 -14.81
C ASP A 91 3.79 -13.16 -13.47
N ARG A 92 3.29 -14.37 -13.22
CA ARG A 92 2.76 -14.72 -11.89
C ARG A 92 3.85 -14.73 -10.83
N VAL A 93 5.05 -15.19 -11.18
CA VAL A 93 6.20 -15.19 -10.26
C VAL A 93 6.62 -13.74 -10.00
N ASN A 94 6.81 -12.95 -11.05
CA ASN A 94 7.19 -11.54 -10.93
C ASN A 94 6.16 -10.74 -10.13
N CYS A 95 4.87 -10.88 -10.45
CA CYS A 95 3.77 -10.24 -9.74
C CYS A 95 3.74 -10.63 -8.25
N ALA A 96 3.94 -11.92 -7.92
CA ALA A 96 3.97 -12.37 -6.54
C ALA A 96 5.10 -11.73 -5.73
N HIS A 97 6.32 -11.69 -6.30
CA HIS A 97 7.48 -11.08 -5.66
C HIS A 97 7.33 -9.56 -5.54
N GLU A 98 6.88 -8.88 -6.58
CA GLU A 98 6.72 -7.43 -6.59
C GLU A 98 5.63 -6.96 -5.61
N ILE A 99 4.50 -7.69 -5.49
CA ILE A 99 3.49 -7.41 -4.47
C ILE A 99 4.09 -7.55 -3.06
N ILE A 100 4.92 -8.57 -2.81
CA ILE A 100 5.58 -8.76 -1.50
C ILE A 100 6.56 -7.62 -1.22
N ASP A 101 7.40 -7.27 -2.19
CA ASP A 101 8.42 -6.24 -2.01
C ASP A 101 7.79 -4.85 -1.85
N ASP A 102 6.76 -4.51 -2.63
CA ASP A 102 6.04 -3.25 -2.48
C ASP A 102 5.17 -3.20 -1.22
N ALA A 103 4.65 -4.35 -0.75
CA ALA A 103 4.03 -4.44 0.57
C ALA A 103 5.05 -4.09 1.66
N ARG A 104 6.25 -4.70 1.59
CA ARG A 104 7.34 -4.44 2.55
C ARG A 104 7.76 -2.97 2.53
N ALA A 105 7.92 -2.38 1.35
CA ALA A 105 8.24 -0.97 1.19
C ALA A 105 7.12 -0.07 1.73
N SER A 106 5.86 -0.36 1.41
CA SER A 106 4.69 0.38 1.89
C SER A 106 4.62 0.40 3.41
N PHE A 107 4.81 -0.75 4.06
CA PHE A 107 4.75 -0.86 5.51
C PHE A 107 5.98 -0.24 6.20
N SER A 108 7.17 -0.37 5.60
CA SER A 108 8.39 0.26 6.13
C SER A 108 8.35 1.79 6.04
N LEU A 109 7.75 2.33 4.97
CA LEU A 109 7.69 3.77 4.72
C LEU A 109 6.42 4.42 5.27
N GLY A 110 5.46 3.63 5.75
CA GLY A 110 4.13 4.10 6.13
C GLY A 110 3.34 4.69 4.95
N GLN A 111 3.65 4.26 3.72
CA GLN A 111 3.07 4.76 2.47
C GLN A 111 2.25 3.66 1.79
N PRO A 112 0.94 3.54 2.07
CA PRO A 112 0.12 2.44 1.56
C PRO A 112 -0.14 2.50 0.05
N ASN A 113 0.10 3.63 -0.60
CA ASN A 113 -0.20 3.81 -2.02
C ASN A 113 0.73 3.00 -2.94
N LEU A 114 1.93 2.61 -2.48
CA LEU A 114 2.88 1.84 -3.29
C LEU A 114 2.30 0.46 -3.64
N ILE A 115 1.96 -0.36 -2.63
CA ILE A 115 1.36 -1.68 -2.86
C ILE A 115 0.02 -1.61 -3.61
N VAL A 116 -0.80 -0.58 -3.35
CA VAL A 116 -2.07 -0.40 -4.04
C VAL A 116 -1.85 -0.12 -5.53
N GLY A 117 -0.86 0.70 -5.88
CA GLY A 117 -0.47 0.95 -7.26
C GLY A 117 -0.04 -0.33 -7.97
N THR A 118 0.81 -1.13 -7.33
CA THR A 118 1.33 -2.39 -7.87
C THR A 118 0.22 -3.41 -8.14
N ILE A 119 -0.70 -3.60 -7.19
CA ILE A 119 -1.84 -4.51 -7.38
C ILE A 119 -2.73 -4.07 -8.55
N ASN A 120 -2.99 -2.78 -8.68
CA ASN A 120 -3.81 -2.26 -9.78
C ASN A 120 -3.10 -2.43 -11.12
N ALA A 121 -1.82 -2.09 -11.21
CA ALA A 121 -1.04 -2.25 -12.43
C ALA A 121 -1.02 -3.71 -12.92
N TRP A 122 -0.78 -4.67 -12.02
CA TRP A 122 -0.81 -6.09 -12.38
C TRP A 122 -2.20 -6.62 -12.75
N ARG A 123 -3.25 -6.08 -12.14
CA ARG A 123 -4.63 -6.40 -12.51
C ARG A 123 -4.94 -5.88 -13.92
N ASP A 124 -4.54 -4.66 -14.24
CA ASP A 124 -4.72 -4.08 -15.57
C ASP A 124 -4.01 -4.94 -16.64
N THR A 125 -2.79 -5.41 -16.34
CA THR A 125 -2.08 -6.38 -17.20
C THR A 125 -2.86 -7.68 -17.36
N ALA A 126 -3.39 -8.25 -16.28
CA ALA A 126 -4.18 -9.47 -16.31
C ALA A 126 -5.47 -9.30 -17.13
N GLU A 127 -6.15 -8.16 -17.02
CA GLU A 127 -7.34 -7.83 -17.80
C GLU A 127 -7.00 -7.66 -19.28
N ALA A 128 -5.87 -7.02 -19.61
CA ALA A 128 -5.39 -6.92 -20.98
C ALA A 128 -5.10 -8.30 -21.59
N ILE A 129 -4.39 -9.19 -20.88
CA ILE A 129 -4.12 -10.55 -21.36
C ILE A 129 -5.42 -11.34 -21.53
N ALA A 130 -6.36 -11.23 -20.59
CA ALA A 130 -7.66 -11.89 -20.68
C ALA A 130 -8.51 -11.38 -21.86
N ALA A 131 -8.36 -10.11 -22.24
CA ALA A 131 -8.96 -9.52 -23.44
C ALA A 131 -8.24 -9.90 -24.74
N GLY A 132 -7.14 -10.65 -24.66
CA GLY A 132 -6.38 -11.15 -25.81
C GLY A 132 -5.21 -10.27 -26.22
N TYR A 133 -4.87 -9.22 -25.47
CA TYR A 133 -3.68 -8.42 -25.75
C TYR A 133 -2.42 -9.17 -25.30
N SER A 134 -1.47 -9.35 -26.21
CA SER A 134 -0.14 -9.86 -25.87
C SER A 134 0.93 -8.77 -26.02
N ALA A 135 1.98 -8.81 -25.21
CA ALA A 135 3.09 -7.86 -25.29
C ALA A 135 3.80 -7.89 -26.67
N ASP A 136 3.65 -9.00 -27.41
CA ASP A 136 4.22 -9.19 -28.75
C ASP A 136 3.47 -8.40 -29.85
N GLU A 137 2.27 -7.89 -29.59
CA GLU A 137 1.44 -7.21 -30.60
C GLU A 137 1.69 -5.69 -30.74
N TYR A 138 2.57 -5.10 -29.92
CA TYR A 138 2.83 -3.65 -29.92
C TYR A 138 4.19 -3.21 -30.48
N PHE A 139 4.71 -3.95 -31.47
CA PHE A 139 5.75 -3.42 -32.36
C PHE A 139 5.23 -3.38 -33.80
N VAL A 140 4.35 -2.42 -34.09
CA VAL A 140 4.07 -2.01 -35.47
C VAL A 140 4.45 -0.54 -35.62
N ASP A 141 5.59 -0.35 -36.28
CA ASP A 141 6.03 0.85 -36.99
C ASP A 141 5.93 2.20 -36.26
N ALA A 142 6.93 2.49 -35.43
CA ALA A 142 7.41 3.85 -35.29
C ALA A 142 8.89 3.88 -35.68
N GLU A 143 9.16 4.21 -36.95
CA GLU A 143 10.41 4.86 -37.30
C GLU A 143 10.59 6.02 -36.31
N ASN A 144 11.53 5.86 -35.39
CA ASN A 144 11.75 6.77 -34.30
C ASN A 144 12.61 7.92 -34.84
N PRO A 145 12.08 9.13 -35.14
CA PRO A 145 12.95 10.22 -35.50
C PRO A 145 13.80 10.54 -34.27
N VAL A 146 15.12 10.41 -34.41
CA VAL A 146 16.09 10.76 -33.38
C VAL A 146 15.90 12.24 -33.05
N LEU A 147 15.23 12.53 -31.94
CA LEU A 147 15.15 13.88 -31.39
C LEU A 147 16.47 14.15 -30.67
N GLU A 148 17.39 14.84 -31.36
CA GLU A 148 18.58 15.40 -30.71
C GLU A 148 18.15 16.34 -29.57
N ARG A 149 18.65 16.06 -28.37
CA ARG A 149 18.51 16.96 -27.22
C ARG A 149 19.28 18.26 -27.51
N PRO A 150 18.70 19.45 -27.28
CA PRO A 150 19.42 20.70 -27.48
C PRO A 150 20.60 20.78 -26.51
N ALA A 151 21.76 21.18 -27.06
CA ALA A 151 22.99 21.38 -26.31
C ALA A 151 22.82 22.48 -25.25
N ALA A 152 23.40 22.23 -24.07
CA ALA A 152 23.41 23.14 -22.93
C ALA A 152 24.17 24.44 -23.21
#